data_AF-A0A327WFL5-F1
#
_entry.id   AF-A0A327WFL5-F1
#
_cell.length_a   1.000
_cell.length_b   1.000
_cell.length_c   1.000
_cell.angle_alpha   90.00
_cell.angle_beta   90.00
_cell.angle_gamma   90.00
#
_symmetry.space_group_name_H-M   'P 1'
#
loop_
_entity.id
_entity.type
_entity.pdbx_description
1 polymer ?
#
loop_
_entity_poly.entity_id
_entity_poly.type
_entity_poly.pdbx_seq_one_letter_code
_entity_poly.pdbx_strand_id
1 'polypeptide(L)'
;MKKYICLNHGECSWADEKPPREFTLDNPDELNCPNCESKNIKEAPKSSTPPWSKFAIITGLLLLIGGIAWYFWTVNPPPPPPPLKVSVVGLDCNTGFLTLTTNNGDGSPITFGAEGQVLAQKDSSFKIDKSLLYNKSITVFAVQNGYRSTAEFITSCTPLPLPPPPPPGPNHRKKPILTNGSPKGNLTVIEGSEGCEICTRYYSAIDEAGHTHEIREKNSTDCCPCGQTVQIKGLTYRMECNELAGNKLIIVQ
;
A
#
# COMPACT_ATOMS: atom_id res chain seq x y z
N MET A 1 -25.61 -37.19 49.76
CA MET A 1 -26.78 -37.17 48.86
C MET A 1 -26.34 -36.61 47.53
N LYS A 2 -26.70 -37.25 46.42
CA LYS A 2 -26.42 -36.72 45.08
C LYS A 2 -27.37 -35.56 44.80
N LYS A 3 -26.87 -34.50 44.18
CA LYS A 3 -27.68 -33.36 43.75
C LYS A 3 -27.86 -33.42 42.25
N TYR A 4 -29.03 -33.02 41.78
CA TYR A 4 -29.37 -33.00 40.36
C TYR A 4 -29.85 -31.61 39.94
N ILE A 5 -29.71 -31.33 38.64
CA ILE A 5 -30.23 -30.15 37.97
C ILE A 5 -31.12 -30.58 36.80
N CYS A 6 -32.20 -29.84 36.56
CA CYS A 6 -33.08 -30.03 35.41
C CYS A 6 -32.51 -29.34 34.18
N LEU A 7 -32.52 -30.01 33.03
CA LEU A 7 -32.10 -29.43 31.75
C LEU A 7 -33.33 -28.88 31.01
N ASN A 8 -33.20 -27.67 30.46
CA ASN A 8 -34.34 -26.96 29.87
C ASN A 8 -34.84 -27.64 28.59
N HIS A 9 -36.12 -28.04 28.60
CA HIS A 9 -36.90 -28.38 27.42
C HIS A 9 -38.27 -27.67 27.50
N GLY A 10 -38.26 -26.36 27.29
CA GLY A 10 -39.38 -25.58 26.76
C GLY A 10 -40.50 -25.18 27.73
N GLU A 11 -40.85 -26.02 28.71
CA GLU A 11 -42.00 -25.74 29.62
C GLU A 11 -41.65 -25.81 31.11
N CYS A 12 -40.38 -26.09 31.45
CA CYS A 12 -39.95 -26.21 32.84
C CYS A 12 -39.34 -24.89 33.33
N SER A 13 -40.13 -24.07 34.04
CA SER A 13 -39.68 -22.78 34.59
C SER A 13 -38.46 -22.89 35.51
N TRP A 14 -38.24 -24.05 36.14
CA TRP A 14 -37.07 -24.33 36.98
C TRP A 14 -35.75 -24.40 36.20
N ALA A 15 -35.81 -24.73 34.91
CA ALA A 15 -34.61 -24.87 34.09
C ALA A 15 -34.12 -23.53 33.53
N ASP A 16 -34.93 -22.47 33.63
CA ASP A 16 -34.60 -21.11 33.17
C ASP A 16 -34.01 -20.21 34.25
N GLU A 17 -34.05 -20.63 35.52
CA GLU A 17 -33.49 -19.85 36.61
C GLU A 17 -31.95 -19.83 36.59
N LYS A 18 -31.37 -18.63 36.80
CA LYS A 18 -29.93 -18.43 36.96
C LYS A 18 -29.63 -17.88 38.36
N PRO A 19 -28.94 -18.65 39.23
CA PRO A 19 -28.30 -19.95 38.97
C PRO A 19 -29.28 -21.14 38.94
N PRO A 20 -28.91 -22.29 38.32
CA PRO A 20 -29.78 -23.47 38.27
C PRO A 20 -30.14 -23.97 39.68
N ARG A 21 -31.40 -24.33 39.91
CA ARG A 21 -31.82 -24.95 41.18
C ARG A 21 -31.27 -26.38 41.29
N GLU A 22 -30.67 -26.67 42.43
CA GLU A 22 -30.26 -28.02 42.81
C GLU A 22 -31.34 -28.67 43.68
N PHE A 23 -31.64 -29.94 43.44
CA PHE A 23 -32.55 -30.73 44.28
C PHE A 23 -31.98 -32.13 44.54
N THR A 24 -32.56 -32.81 45.54
CA THR A 24 -32.25 -34.19 45.92
C THR A 24 -33.45 -35.08 45.64
N LEU A 25 -33.20 -36.28 45.13
CA LEU A 25 -34.23 -37.30 44.92
C LEU A 25 -34.18 -38.32 46.07
N ASP A 26 -35.34 -38.65 46.61
CA ASP A 26 -35.46 -39.68 47.65
C ASP A 26 -35.31 -41.09 47.07
N ASN A 27 -35.67 -41.28 45.79
CA ASN A 27 -35.46 -42.51 45.03
C ASN A 27 -34.62 -42.22 43.77
N PRO A 28 -33.40 -42.77 43.63
CA PRO A 28 -32.54 -42.52 42.47
C PRO A 28 -33.04 -43.10 41.15
N ASP A 29 -34.00 -44.04 41.18
CA ASP A 29 -34.57 -44.65 39.97
C ASP A 29 -35.68 -43.79 39.34
N GLU A 30 -36.17 -42.77 40.04
CA GLU A 30 -37.20 -41.85 39.56
C GLU A 30 -36.56 -40.55 39.01
N LEU A 31 -36.10 -40.62 37.75
CA LEU A 31 -35.37 -39.56 37.06
C LEU A 31 -36.25 -38.41 36.53
N ASN A 32 -37.33 -38.06 37.23
CA ASN A 32 -38.26 -37.00 36.81
C ASN A 32 -37.94 -35.69 37.54
N CYS A 33 -37.99 -34.57 36.80
CA CYS A 33 -37.90 -33.25 37.41
C CYS A 33 -39.14 -32.95 38.26
N PRO A 34 -39.01 -32.46 39.50
CA PRO A 34 -40.17 -32.04 40.28
C PRO A 34 -40.95 -30.95 39.54
N ASN A 35 -42.28 -31.12 39.41
CA ASN A 35 -43.18 -30.22 38.67
C ASN A 35 -42.92 -30.10 37.15
N CYS A 36 -42.12 -30.99 36.57
CA CYS A 36 -41.93 -31.07 35.13
C CYS A 36 -42.02 -32.55 34.71
N GLU A 37 -42.88 -32.89 33.74
CA GLU A 37 -43.02 -34.28 33.26
C GLU A 37 -41.80 -34.78 32.44
N SER A 38 -40.67 -34.06 32.48
CA SER A 38 -39.47 -34.36 31.71
C SER A 38 -38.47 -35.24 32.48
N LYS A 39 -37.87 -36.19 31.75
CA LYS A 39 -36.88 -37.16 32.25
C LYS A 39 -35.42 -36.68 32.15
N ASN A 40 -35.21 -35.40 31.90
CA ASN A 40 -33.89 -34.85 31.56
C ASN A 40 -33.22 -34.18 32.77
N ILE A 41 -32.67 -35.01 33.67
CA ILE A 41 -31.86 -34.54 34.80
C ILE A 41 -30.38 -34.87 34.59
N LYS A 42 -29.50 -34.02 35.12
CA LYS A 42 -28.05 -34.27 35.16
C LYS A 42 -27.56 -34.16 36.60
N GLU A 43 -26.66 -35.05 37.01
CA GLU A 43 -26.00 -34.94 38.32
C GLU A 43 -25.24 -33.61 38.34
N ALA A 44 -25.54 -32.77 39.35
CA ALA A 44 -24.90 -31.48 39.51
C ALA A 44 -23.38 -31.73 39.61
N PRO A 45 -22.54 -30.94 38.90
CA PRO A 45 -21.11 -31.09 39.00
C PRO A 45 -20.74 -31.01 40.48
N LYS A 46 -20.04 -32.02 41.00
CA LYS A 46 -19.57 -32.03 42.39
C LYS A 46 -18.84 -30.71 42.61
N SER A 47 -19.44 -29.83 43.40
CA SER A 47 -18.87 -28.54 43.76
C SER A 47 -17.47 -28.82 44.28
N SER A 48 -16.47 -28.60 43.42
CA SER A 48 -15.08 -28.84 43.75
C SER A 48 -14.81 -27.86 44.87
N THR A 49 -14.64 -28.37 46.09
CA THR A 49 -14.27 -27.58 47.26
C THR A 49 -13.26 -26.52 46.83
N PRO A 50 -13.57 -25.23 47.00
CA PRO A 50 -12.78 -24.19 46.39
C PRO A 50 -11.31 -24.33 46.83
N PRO A 51 -10.34 -24.32 45.90
CA PRO A 51 -8.97 -24.73 46.18
C PRO A 51 -8.15 -23.65 46.91
N TRP A 52 -8.78 -22.77 47.70
CA TRP A 52 -8.12 -21.58 48.26
C TRP A 52 -7.00 -21.92 49.25
N SER A 53 -7.04 -23.10 49.90
CA SER A 53 -6.04 -23.44 50.93
C SER A 53 -4.71 -23.95 50.36
N LYS A 54 -4.59 -24.20 49.05
CA LYS A 54 -3.31 -24.60 48.40
C LYS A 54 -2.65 -23.48 47.59
N PHE A 55 -3.33 -22.35 47.38
CA PHE A 55 -2.77 -21.22 46.63
C PHE A 55 -1.90 -20.26 47.44
N ALA A 56 -1.96 -20.29 48.78
CA ALA A 56 -1.21 -19.35 49.62
C ALA A 56 0.34 -19.51 49.55
N ILE A 57 0.85 -20.66 49.11
CA ILE A 57 2.31 -20.91 49.01
C ILE A 57 2.83 -20.64 47.59
N ILE A 58 1.99 -20.79 46.56
CA ILE A 58 2.40 -20.62 45.15
C ILE A 58 2.37 -19.14 44.73
N THR A 59 1.50 -18.31 45.31
CA THR A 59 1.46 -16.85 45.04
C THR A 59 2.67 -16.09 45.59
N GLY A 60 3.26 -16.54 46.71
CA GLY A 60 4.48 -15.93 47.25
C GLY A 60 5.71 -16.12 46.35
N LEU A 61 5.85 -17.29 45.73
CA LEU A 61 7.00 -17.59 44.85
C LEU A 61 6.87 -16.90 43.48
N LEU A 62 5.65 -16.77 42.94
CA LEU A 62 5.39 -16.05 41.68
C LEU A 62 5.56 -14.53 41.82
N LEU A 63 5.26 -13.94 42.99
CA LEU A 63 5.55 -12.53 43.25
C LEU A 63 7.05 -12.26 43.46
N LEU A 64 7.81 -13.21 44.02
CA LEU A 64 9.26 -13.10 44.10
C LEU A 64 9.93 -13.24 42.72
N ILE A 65 9.57 -14.23 41.91
CA ILE A 65 10.15 -14.41 40.56
C ILE A 65 9.69 -13.29 39.61
N GLY A 66 8.40 -12.93 39.63
CA GLY A 66 7.87 -11.81 38.85
C GLY A 66 8.45 -10.46 39.28
N GLY A 67 8.64 -10.24 40.58
CA GLY A 67 9.27 -9.05 41.14
C GLY A 67 10.74 -8.93 40.78
N ILE A 68 11.49 -10.04 40.79
CA ILE A 68 12.89 -10.06 40.36
C ILE A 68 13.02 -9.75 38.86
N ALA A 69 12.21 -10.37 38.00
CA ALA A 69 12.23 -10.07 36.56
C ALA A 69 11.84 -8.61 36.25
N TRP A 70 10.82 -8.07 36.95
CA TRP A 70 10.42 -6.67 36.82
C TRP A 70 11.48 -5.70 37.36
N TYR A 71 12.14 -6.06 38.48
CA TYR A 71 13.27 -5.30 39.00
C TYR A 71 14.44 -5.29 38.01
N PHE A 72 14.84 -6.46 37.47
CA PHE A 72 15.91 -6.51 36.45
C PHE A 72 15.59 -5.70 35.19
N TRP A 73 14.32 -5.66 34.76
CA TRP A 73 13.89 -4.82 33.64
C TRP A 73 13.94 -3.30 33.93
N THR A 74 13.74 -2.90 35.18
CA THR A 74 13.75 -1.47 35.58
C THR A 74 15.16 -0.97 35.91
N VAL A 75 16.04 -1.80 36.47
CA VAL A 75 17.42 -1.37 36.80
C VAL A 75 18.39 -1.45 35.62
N ASN A 76 18.14 -2.33 34.64
CA ASN A 76 18.97 -2.46 33.43
C ASN A 76 18.06 -2.53 32.19
N PRO A 77 17.47 -1.40 31.76
CA PRO A 77 16.72 -1.39 30.52
C PRO A 77 17.61 -1.89 29.38
N PRO A 78 17.06 -2.65 28.40
CA PRO A 78 17.81 -3.01 27.21
C PRO A 78 18.43 -1.75 26.58
N PRO A 79 19.66 -1.82 26.07
CA PRO A 79 20.24 -0.71 25.34
C PRO A 79 19.25 -0.23 24.27
N PRO A 80 19.01 1.08 24.13
CA PRO A 80 18.13 1.56 23.08
C PRO A 80 18.63 1.06 21.71
N PRO A 81 17.72 0.67 20.80
CA PRO A 81 18.12 0.19 19.48
C PRO A 81 18.99 1.24 18.79
N PRO A 82 20.00 0.83 18.00
CA PRO A 82 20.87 1.79 17.33
C PRO A 82 20.06 2.68 16.39
N PRO A 83 20.41 3.98 16.26
CA PRO A 83 19.63 4.90 15.46
C PRO A 83 19.60 4.47 13.99
N LEU A 84 18.43 4.64 13.37
CA LEU A 84 18.23 4.40 11.94
C LEU A 84 19.19 5.26 11.13
N LYS A 85 19.92 4.66 10.20
CA LYS A 85 20.81 5.36 9.27
C LYS A 85 20.37 5.08 7.84
N VAL A 86 20.09 6.12 7.06
CA VAL A 86 19.80 6.01 5.62
C VAL A 86 21.07 6.26 4.81
N SER A 87 21.20 5.58 3.68
CA SER A 87 22.30 5.78 2.72
C SER A 87 21.82 5.53 1.29
N VAL A 88 22.44 6.19 0.32
CA VAL A 88 22.14 5.97 -1.10
C VAL A 88 22.95 4.80 -1.62
N VAL A 89 22.29 3.85 -2.28
CA VAL A 89 22.92 2.69 -2.92
C VAL A 89 23.33 3.02 -4.35
N GLY A 90 22.44 3.67 -5.10
CA GLY A 90 22.68 3.97 -6.50
C GLY A 90 21.61 4.87 -7.12
N LEU A 91 21.98 5.48 -8.24
CA LEU A 91 21.11 6.28 -9.09
C LEU A 91 21.26 5.78 -10.53
N ASP A 92 20.17 5.33 -11.13
CA ASP A 92 20.12 5.03 -12.57
C ASP A 92 19.88 6.32 -13.35
N CYS A 93 20.92 6.80 -14.03
CA CYS A 93 20.89 8.04 -14.79
C CYS A 93 19.98 8.02 -16.02
N ASN A 94 19.60 6.84 -16.53
CA ASN A 94 18.72 6.73 -17.70
C ASN A 94 17.25 6.88 -17.28
N THR A 95 16.88 6.23 -16.18
CA THR A 95 15.49 6.15 -15.72
C THR A 95 15.16 7.18 -14.64
N GLY A 96 16.18 7.68 -13.94
CA GLY A 96 16.05 8.55 -12.77
C GLY A 96 15.67 7.79 -11.49
N PHE A 97 15.83 6.46 -11.45
CA PHE A 97 15.55 5.69 -10.25
C PHE A 97 16.69 5.79 -9.23
N LEU A 98 16.38 6.32 -8.05
CA LEU A 98 17.24 6.40 -6.89
C LEU A 98 16.90 5.26 -5.93
N THR A 99 17.91 4.51 -5.49
CA THR A 99 17.76 3.40 -4.53
C THR A 99 18.42 3.74 -3.22
N LEU A 100 17.68 3.60 -2.13
CA LEU A 100 18.15 3.81 -0.76
C LEU A 100 18.32 2.48 -0.04
N THR A 101 19.21 2.48 0.94
CA THR A 101 19.34 1.41 1.94
C THR A 101 19.32 2.02 3.33
N THR A 102 18.95 1.21 4.31
CA THR A 102 18.98 1.59 5.74
C THR A 102 19.78 0.59 6.54
N ASN A 103 20.55 1.10 7.49
CA ASN A 103 21.23 0.31 8.51
C ASN A 103 20.59 0.58 9.87
N ASN A 104 20.59 -0.45 10.73
CA ASN A 104 19.93 -0.47 12.03
C ASN A 104 18.40 -0.35 11.94
N GLY A 105 17.76 0.06 13.03
CA GLY A 105 16.32 0.21 13.16
C GLY A 105 15.70 -0.72 14.20
N ASP A 106 14.42 -0.52 14.49
CA ASP A 106 13.66 -1.26 15.50
C ASP A 106 12.80 -2.41 14.90
N GLY A 107 12.89 -2.63 13.59
CA GLY A 107 12.11 -3.63 12.85
C GLY A 107 10.72 -3.16 12.43
N SER A 108 10.29 -1.95 12.82
CA SER A 108 9.03 -1.37 12.35
C SER A 108 9.10 -1.04 10.86
N PRO A 109 7.96 -0.91 10.15
CA PRO A 109 7.94 -0.49 8.75
C PRO A 109 8.65 0.85 8.54
N ILE A 110 9.46 0.93 7.49
CA ILE A 110 10.20 2.12 7.09
C ILE A 110 9.51 2.76 5.88
N THR A 111 9.45 4.09 5.85
CA THR A 111 9.10 4.84 4.65
C THR A 111 10.26 5.70 4.18
N PHE A 112 10.38 5.89 2.87
CA PHE A 112 11.49 6.53 2.18
C PHE A 112 11.01 7.72 1.37
N GLY A 113 11.87 8.72 1.19
CA GLY A 113 11.58 9.84 0.31
C GLY A 113 12.78 10.74 0.05
N ALA A 114 12.54 11.80 -0.70
CA ALA A 114 13.50 12.86 -0.99
C ALA A 114 12.81 14.22 -0.80
N GLU A 115 13.44 15.13 -0.07
CA GLU A 115 12.83 16.42 0.27
C GLU A 115 12.47 17.22 -0.98
N GLY A 116 11.23 17.71 -1.03
CA GLY A 116 10.71 18.49 -2.16
C GLY A 116 10.48 17.72 -3.45
N GLN A 117 10.65 16.40 -3.47
CA GLN A 117 10.51 15.59 -4.68
C GLN A 117 9.51 14.45 -4.51
N VAL A 118 9.70 13.64 -3.48
CA VAL A 118 8.95 12.40 -3.31
C VAL A 118 8.46 12.30 -1.87
N LEU A 119 7.14 12.14 -1.73
CA LEU A 119 6.50 11.90 -0.44
C LEU A 119 6.94 10.56 0.13
N ALA A 120 6.85 10.42 1.45
CA ALA A 120 7.22 9.20 2.15
C ALA A 120 6.42 7.98 1.61
N GLN A 121 7.12 6.98 1.10
CA GLN A 121 6.53 5.76 0.51
C GLN A 121 7.23 4.50 1.05
N LYS A 122 6.64 3.32 0.85
CA LYS A 122 7.17 2.05 1.40
C LYS A 122 8.39 1.51 0.64
N ASP A 123 8.48 1.79 -0.65
CA ASP A 123 9.55 1.29 -1.49
C ASP A 123 10.83 2.11 -1.30
N SER A 124 11.97 1.42 -1.16
CA SER A 124 13.28 2.07 -1.02
C SER A 124 13.84 2.60 -2.34
N SER A 125 13.17 2.31 -3.46
CA SER A 125 13.56 2.72 -4.80
C SER A 125 12.47 3.58 -5.42
N PHE A 126 12.85 4.75 -5.93
CA PHE A 126 11.88 5.69 -6.49
C PHE A 126 12.48 6.62 -7.53
N LYS A 127 11.60 7.16 -8.38
CA LYS A 127 12.00 8.07 -9.45
C LYS A 127 12.12 9.51 -8.94
N ILE A 128 13.19 10.19 -9.32
CA ILE A 128 13.40 11.63 -9.08
C ILE A 128 13.32 12.41 -10.40
N ASP A 129 13.10 13.72 -10.30
CA ASP A 129 13.01 14.59 -11.48
C ASP A 129 14.32 14.63 -12.28
N LYS A 130 14.22 14.69 -13.61
CA LYS A 130 15.39 14.71 -14.51
C LYS A 130 16.31 15.91 -14.29
N SER A 131 15.76 17.04 -13.84
CA SER A 131 16.53 18.25 -13.54
C SER A 131 17.48 18.08 -12.35
N LEU A 132 17.24 17.07 -11.50
CA LEU A 132 18.06 16.77 -10.34
C LEU A 132 19.19 15.78 -10.63
N LEU A 133 19.26 15.20 -11.82
CA LEU A 133 20.25 14.15 -12.13
C LEU A 133 21.69 14.67 -12.27
N TYR A 134 21.87 15.97 -12.51
CA TYR A 134 23.16 16.53 -12.95
C TYR A 134 23.76 17.50 -11.91
N ASN A 135 24.69 17.01 -11.08
CA ASN A 135 25.45 17.79 -10.09
C ASN A 135 24.55 18.60 -9.14
N LYS A 136 23.46 17.98 -8.67
CA LYS A 136 22.56 18.58 -7.67
C LYS A 136 22.67 17.85 -6.34
N SER A 137 22.65 18.62 -5.26
CA SER A 137 22.51 18.07 -3.91
C SER A 137 21.04 17.82 -3.61
N ILE A 138 20.72 16.61 -3.17
CA ILE A 138 19.39 16.21 -2.71
C ILE A 138 19.47 15.63 -1.29
N THR A 139 18.47 15.94 -0.47
CA THR A 139 18.34 15.38 0.87
C THR A 139 17.36 14.20 0.81
N VAL A 140 17.88 13.00 1.03
CA VAL A 140 17.07 11.78 1.14
C VAL A 140 16.77 11.47 2.59
N PHE A 141 15.65 10.80 2.84
CA PHE A 141 15.27 10.45 4.20
C PHE A 141 14.59 9.08 4.30
N ALA A 142 14.69 8.49 5.48
CA ALA A 142 13.94 7.33 5.90
C ALA A 142 13.25 7.61 7.25
N VAL A 143 12.00 7.17 7.41
CA VAL A 143 11.21 7.34 8.64
C VAL A 143 10.82 5.97 9.19
N GLN A 144 11.10 5.72 10.47
CA GLN A 144 10.70 4.51 11.19
C GLN A 144 10.15 4.92 12.56
N ASN A 145 8.90 4.52 12.86
CA ASN A 145 8.26 4.80 14.15
C ASN A 145 8.32 6.30 14.55
N GLY A 146 8.15 7.20 13.57
CA GLY A 146 8.24 8.65 13.77
C GLY A 146 9.66 9.22 13.85
N TYR A 147 10.70 8.38 13.95
CA TYR A 147 12.09 8.82 13.88
C TYR A 147 12.54 9.01 12.43
N ARG A 148 13.14 10.16 12.13
CA ARG A 148 13.57 10.55 10.78
C ARG A 148 15.10 10.56 10.67
N SER A 149 15.63 9.77 9.75
CA SER A 149 17.05 9.74 9.38
C SER A 149 17.23 10.42 8.02
N THR A 150 18.24 11.27 7.88
CA THR A 150 18.53 12.01 6.64
C THR A 150 19.95 11.76 6.16
N ALA A 151 20.15 11.87 4.84
CA ALA A 151 21.48 11.87 4.22
C ALA A 151 21.48 12.84 3.03
N GLU A 152 22.59 13.56 2.85
CA GLU A 152 22.83 14.36 1.64
C GLU A 152 23.46 13.49 0.56
N PHE A 153 23.03 13.69 -0.68
CA PHE A 153 23.56 12.98 -1.84
C PHE A 153 23.72 13.95 -3.01
N ILE A 154 24.90 13.94 -3.62
CA ILE A 154 25.19 14.73 -4.82
C ILE A 154 25.05 13.81 -6.03
N THR A 155 24.11 14.14 -6.92
CA THR A 155 23.90 13.40 -8.17
C THR A 155 25.06 13.63 -9.13
N SER A 156 25.52 12.57 -9.80
CA SER A 156 26.73 12.59 -10.62
C SER A 156 26.50 12.07 -12.05
N CYS A 157 25.27 12.15 -12.56
CA CYS A 157 25.01 11.71 -13.91
C CYS A 157 25.78 12.55 -14.93
N THR A 158 26.40 11.87 -15.89
CA THR A 158 27.01 12.53 -17.04
C THR A 158 25.95 12.68 -18.12
N PRO A 159 25.73 13.88 -18.68
CA PRO A 159 24.86 14.04 -19.84
C PRO A 159 25.32 13.08 -20.93
N LEU A 160 24.41 12.27 -21.45
CA LEU A 160 24.72 11.48 -22.64
C LEU A 160 25.14 12.46 -23.75
N PRO A 161 26.18 12.14 -24.52
CA PRO A 161 26.51 12.92 -25.70
C PRO A 161 25.24 13.08 -26.52
N LEU A 162 24.87 14.32 -26.85
CA LEU A 162 23.78 14.56 -27.77
C LEU A 162 24.07 13.73 -29.03
N PRO A 163 23.11 12.94 -29.54
CA PRO A 163 23.31 12.26 -30.80
C PRO A 163 23.70 13.31 -31.84
N PRO A 164 24.61 12.98 -32.77
CA PRO A 164 24.96 13.91 -33.83
C PRO A 164 23.67 14.41 -34.48
N PRO A 165 23.54 15.72 -34.76
CA PRO A 165 22.34 16.26 -35.37
C PRO A 165 22.02 15.40 -36.60
N PRO A 166 20.76 14.96 -36.77
CA PRO A 166 20.39 14.15 -37.91
C PRO A 166 20.87 14.88 -39.17
N PRO A 167 21.46 14.17 -40.15
CA PRO A 167 21.88 14.80 -41.40
C PRO A 167 20.68 15.59 -41.95
N PRO A 168 20.89 16.81 -42.48
CA PRO A 168 19.83 17.64 -43.02
C PRO A 168 18.94 16.77 -43.92
N GLY A 169 17.77 16.41 -43.41
CA GLY A 169 16.89 15.50 -44.12
C GLY A 169 16.51 16.14 -45.46
N PRO A 170 16.31 15.36 -46.53
CA PRO A 170 15.69 15.91 -47.73
C PRO A 170 14.41 16.62 -47.30
N ASN A 171 14.24 17.86 -47.76
CA ASN A 171 13.13 18.76 -47.47
C ASN A 171 11.79 18.04 -47.73
N HIS A 172 11.34 17.25 -46.77
CA HIS A 172 10.01 16.68 -46.76
C HIS A 172 9.12 17.82 -46.33
N ARG A 173 8.67 18.55 -47.35
CA ARG A 173 7.59 19.53 -47.30
C ARG A 173 6.43 18.86 -46.56
N LYS A 174 6.35 19.07 -45.24
CA LYS A 174 5.26 18.58 -44.40
C LYS A 174 3.98 19.13 -45.02
N LYS A 175 3.20 18.24 -45.61
CA LYS A 175 1.89 18.58 -46.17
C LYS A 175 1.04 18.98 -44.96
N PRO A 176 0.51 20.21 -44.89
CA PRO A 176 -0.30 20.62 -43.75
C PRO A 176 -1.51 19.69 -43.67
N ILE A 177 -1.56 18.90 -42.61
CA ILE A 177 -2.73 18.10 -42.28
C ILE A 177 -3.73 19.07 -41.70
N LEU A 178 -4.72 19.42 -42.52
CA LEU A 178 -5.82 20.30 -42.18
C LEU A 178 -6.73 19.56 -41.16
N THR A 179 -6.48 19.74 -39.86
CA THR A 179 -7.45 19.34 -38.84
C THR A 179 -8.45 20.48 -38.63
N ASN A 180 -9.73 20.17 -38.91
CA ASN A 180 -10.86 21.07 -38.73
C ASN A 180 -10.97 21.51 -37.26
N GLY A 181 -10.60 22.75 -36.97
CA GLY A 181 -10.80 23.41 -35.67
C GLY A 181 -9.53 23.99 -35.01
N SER A 182 -8.35 23.81 -35.60
CA SER A 182 -7.09 24.35 -35.04
C SER A 182 -7.01 25.88 -35.25
N PRO A 183 -6.49 26.65 -34.27
CA PRO A 183 -6.26 28.09 -34.44
C PRO A 183 -5.45 28.34 -35.71
N LYS A 184 -5.94 29.23 -36.57
CA LYS A 184 -5.33 29.57 -37.86
C LYS A 184 -4.01 30.29 -37.63
N GLY A 185 -2.91 29.55 -37.55
CA GLY A 185 -1.56 30.08 -37.45
C GLY A 185 -0.53 28.96 -37.55
N ASN A 186 0.68 29.28 -37.98
CA ASN A 186 1.78 28.34 -37.96
C ASN A 186 2.24 28.17 -36.50
N LEU A 187 1.86 27.08 -35.87
CA LEU A 187 2.23 26.77 -34.49
C LEU A 187 3.55 26.01 -34.46
N THR A 188 4.52 26.50 -33.68
CA THR A 188 5.80 25.80 -33.45
C THR A 188 5.70 25.03 -32.15
N VAL A 189 5.79 23.69 -32.22
CA VAL A 189 5.75 22.81 -31.03
C VAL A 189 6.97 23.09 -30.14
N ILE A 190 6.75 23.22 -28.84
CA ILE A 190 7.82 23.31 -27.84
C ILE A 190 8.32 21.88 -27.58
N GLU A 191 9.56 21.59 -27.98
CA GLU A 191 10.16 20.27 -27.77
C GLU A 191 10.17 19.89 -26.28
N GLY A 192 9.76 18.65 -25.98
CA GLY A 192 9.75 18.11 -24.61
C GLY A 192 8.48 18.45 -23.82
N SER A 193 7.55 19.22 -24.38
CA SER A 193 6.22 19.46 -23.79
C SER A 193 5.20 18.34 -24.10
N GLU A 194 5.61 17.32 -24.86
CA GLU A 194 4.70 16.31 -25.36
C GLU A 194 4.33 15.27 -24.30
N GLY A 195 3.03 15.08 -24.11
CA GLY A 195 2.46 14.04 -23.26
C GLY A 195 1.45 13.19 -24.03
N CYS A 196 1.22 11.98 -23.55
CA CYS A 196 0.22 11.06 -24.09
C CYS A 196 -0.74 10.62 -22.99
N GLU A 197 -2.03 10.65 -23.28
CA GLU A 197 -3.07 9.99 -22.48
C GLU A 197 -4.10 9.40 -23.43
N ILE A 198 -4.22 8.07 -23.41
CA ILE A 198 -5.21 7.25 -24.13
C ILE A 198 -5.56 7.84 -25.51
N CYS A 199 -4.68 7.65 -26.49
CA CYS A 199 -4.87 8.14 -27.86
C CYS A 199 -5.00 9.66 -28.02
N THR A 200 -4.72 10.44 -26.98
CA THR A 200 -4.68 11.89 -27.05
C THR A 200 -3.26 12.35 -26.79
N ARG A 201 -2.70 13.09 -27.75
CA ARG A 201 -1.41 13.75 -27.61
C ARG A 201 -1.65 15.16 -27.11
N TYR A 202 -0.92 15.56 -26.08
CA TYR A 202 -0.89 16.94 -25.58
C TYR A 202 0.48 17.52 -25.87
N TYR A 203 0.53 18.79 -26.25
CA TYR A 203 1.79 19.51 -26.37
C TYR A 203 1.54 21.01 -26.26
N SER A 204 2.57 21.74 -25.86
CA SER A 204 2.58 23.20 -25.92
C SER A 204 3.14 23.65 -27.27
N ALA A 205 2.53 24.67 -27.85
CA ALA A 205 3.02 25.28 -29.09
C ALA A 205 2.99 26.80 -29.00
N ILE A 206 3.93 27.46 -29.67
CA ILE A 206 4.06 28.91 -29.70
C ILE A 206 3.53 29.43 -31.04
N ASP A 207 2.69 30.47 -31.00
CA ASP A 207 2.22 31.17 -32.20
C ASP A 207 3.23 32.22 -32.70
N GLU A 208 2.96 32.82 -33.87
CA GLU A 208 3.83 33.85 -34.45
C GLU A 208 3.96 35.12 -33.58
N ALA A 209 3.03 35.34 -32.64
CA ALA A 209 3.06 36.44 -31.69
C ALA A 209 3.78 36.08 -30.37
N GLY A 210 4.28 34.86 -30.22
CA GLY A 210 5.00 34.40 -29.04
C GLY A 210 4.10 33.88 -27.91
N HIS A 211 2.78 33.73 -28.12
CA HIS A 211 1.91 33.16 -27.09
C HIS A 211 1.98 31.63 -27.11
N THR A 212 1.99 31.04 -25.92
CA THR A 212 1.96 29.58 -25.75
C THR A 212 0.52 29.09 -25.67
N HIS A 213 0.21 28.05 -26.44
CA HIS A 213 -1.08 27.38 -26.49
C HIS A 213 -0.90 25.90 -26.13
N GLU A 214 -1.79 25.38 -25.27
CA GLU A 214 -1.89 23.93 -25.03
C GLU A 214 -2.76 23.32 -26.14
N ILE A 215 -2.19 22.41 -26.90
CA ILE A 215 -2.87 21.72 -28.00
C ILE A 215 -3.16 20.29 -27.58
N ARG A 216 -4.39 19.85 -27.86
CA ARG A 216 -4.84 18.47 -27.65
C ARG A 216 -5.22 17.83 -28.97
N GLU A 217 -4.39 16.91 -29.43
CA GLU A 217 -4.61 16.14 -30.64
C GLU A 217 -5.26 14.79 -30.27
N LYS A 218 -6.58 14.70 -30.46
CA LYS A 218 -7.33 13.47 -30.25
C LYS A 218 -7.06 12.48 -31.39
N ASN A 219 -7.08 11.19 -31.05
CA ASN A 219 -6.85 10.07 -31.97
C ASN A 219 -5.43 10.04 -32.55
N SER A 220 -4.45 10.51 -31.78
CA SER A 220 -3.04 10.39 -32.13
C SER A 220 -2.62 8.92 -32.04
N THR A 221 -2.27 8.34 -33.19
CA THR A 221 -1.81 6.94 -33.29
C THR A 221 -0.50 6.70 -32.54
N ASP A 222 0.28 7.76 -32.31
CA ASP A 222 1.55 7.71 -31.59
C ASP A 222 1.35 7.59 -30.07
N CYS A 223 0.20 8.06 -29.56
CA CYS A 223 -0.16 8.02 -28.14
C CYS A 223 -1.16 6.90 -27.78
N CYS A 224 -1.54 6.07 -28.75
CA CYS A 224 -2.45 4.97 -28.50
C CYS A 224 -1.68 3.72 -28.03
N PRO A 225 -2.07 3.12 -26.90
CA PRO A 225 -1.46 1.86 -26.48
C PRO A 225 -1.78 0.73 -27.47
N CYS A 226 -0.75 -0.02 -27.87
CA CYS A 226 -0.88 -1.15 -28.79
C CYS A 226 -1.81 -2.23 -28.24
N GLY A 227 -2.65 -2.80 -29.11
CA GLY A 227 -3.56 -3.89 -28.77
C GLY A 227 -4.80 -3.50 -27.96
N GLN A 228 -4.85 -2.27 -27.44
CA GLN A 228 -6.00 -1.76 -26.69
C GLN A 228 -7.13 -1.33 -27.63
N THR A 229 -8.36 -1.45 -27.13
CA THR A 229 -9.55 -0.92 -27.79
C THR A 229 -9.91 0.45 -27.23
N VAL A 230 -10.18 1.42 -28.10
CA VAL A 230 -10.60 2.78 -27.74
C VAL A 230 -11.90 3.14 -28.45
N GLN A 231 -12.77 3.88 -27.78
CA GLN A 231 -13.99 4.40 -28.41
C GLN A 231 -13.76 5.82 -28.93
N ILE A 232 -13.99 6.00 -30.23
CA ILE A 232 -13.84 7.30 -30.90
C ILE A 232 -15.16 7.56 -31.65
N LYS A 233 -15.88 8.61 -31.24
CA LYS A 233 -17.17 9.00 -31.83
C LYS A 233 -18.20 7.85 -31.89
N GLY A 234 -18.23 7.00 -30.86
CA GLY A 234 -19.17 5.87 -30.76
C GLY A 234 -18.79 4.62 -31.55
N LEU A 235 -17.61 4.60 -32.19
CA LEU A 235 -17.05 3.41 -32.82
C LEU A 235 -15.89 2.88 -31.97
N THR A 236 -15.80 1.55 -31.84
CA THR A 236 -14.70 0.88 -31.15
C THR A 236 -13.58 0.61 -32.15
N TYR A 237 -12.38 1.08 -31.85
CA TYR A 237 -11.18 0.84 -32.63
C TYR A 237 -10.18 0.04 -31.81
N ARG A 238 -9.47 -0.90 -32.43
CA ARG A 238 -8.30 -1.55 -31.86
C ARG A 238 -7.04 -0.98 -32.50
N MET A 239 -6.06 -0.64 -31.69
CA MET A 239 -4.76 -0.21 -32.19
C MET A 239 -3.92 -1.42 -32.60
N GLU A 240 -3.57 -1.51 -33.88
CA GLU A 240 -2.54 -2.43 -34.38
C GLU A 240 -1.22 -1.67 -34.56
N CYS A 241 -0.21 -2.11 -33.84
CA CYS A 241 1.15 -1.59 -33.97
C CYS A 241 1.95 -2.56 -34.82
N ASN A 242 2.45 -2.07 -35.96
CA ASN A 242 3.30 -2.82 -36.85
C ASN A 242 4.62 -2.06 -37.02
N GLU A 243 5.74 -2.69 -36.68
CA GLU A 243 7.06 -2.07 -36.73
C GLU A 243 7.47 -1.61 -38.15
N LEU A 244 6.92 -2.24 -39.19
CA LEU A 244 7.23 -1.95 -40.59
C LEU A 244 6.19 -1.05 -41.26
N ALA A 245 4.91 -1.19 -40.90
CA ALA A 245 3.80 -0.50 -41.55
C ALA A 245 3.30 0.73 -40.78
N GLY A 246 3.80 0.97 -39.56
CA GLY A 246 3.32 2.00 -38.66
C GLY A 246 2.07 1.58 -37.89
N ASN A 247 1.67 2.44 -36.95
CA ASN A 247 0.50 2.21 -36.10
C ASN A 247 -0.79 2.54 -36.85
N LYS A 248 -1.81 1.68 -36.72
CA LYS A 248 -3.11 1.86 -37.38
C LYS A 248 -4.27 1.50 -36.45
N LEU A 249 -5.30 2.35 -36.44
CA LEU A 249 -6.58 2.06 -35.82
C LEU A 249 -7.45 1.23 -36.78
N ILE A 250 -7.98 0.10 -36.30
CA ILE A 250 -8.89 -0.77 -37.04
C ILE A 250 -10.22 -0.83 -36.30
N ILE A 251 -11.33 -0.69 -37.02
CA ILE A 251 -12.67 -0.77 -36.44
C ILE A 251 -12.93 -2.21 -36.01
N VAL A 252 -13.33 -2.40 -34.75
CA VAL A 252 -13.81 -3.68 -34.22
C VAL A 252 -15.33 -3.64 -34.30
N GLN A 253 -15.90 -4.47 -35.18
CA GLN A 253 -17.34 -4.68 -35.28
C GLN A 253 -17.82 -5.70 -34.25
#